data_AF-A0A157ZG28-F1
#
_entry.id   AF-A0A157ZG28-F1
#
_cell.length_a   1.000
_cell.length_b   1.000
_cell.length_c   1.000
_cell.angle_alpha   90.00
_cell.angle_beta   90.00
_cell.angle_gamma   90.00
#
_symmetry.space_group_name_H-M   'P 1'
#
loop_
_entity.id
_entity.type
_entity.pdbx_description
1 polymer ?
#
loop_
_entity_poly.entity_id
_entity_poly.type
_entity_poly.pdbx_seq_one_letter_code
_entity_poly.pdbx_strand_id
1 'polypeptide(L)'
;MQEMTFGACVKDSWKGTFRFISQIPGLFWGSIALSMLLYLLAGPNGGESDVRGRFIGSMVQLALLLVVVPVLQIKVCRFLALGERARPLMPDSGACYGRFIALALIYTLFAGLAIALFVIATILASSPGDLRTMMSHRFIIGAFAFSFVCASCFIVIRLSLLHAGIALSQKLEFRAAWRDSRGHFWSMFAVMFATFLALFALTYISAFLAIFAGVMLGDKSAFLSIVNGFFLPLAAVQGASTATILYRRYANELAAKGSAHV
;
A
#
# COMPACT_ATOMS: atom_id res chain seq x y z
N MET A 1 8.99 -25.21 -4.34
CA MET A 1 7.94 -24.45 -3.62
C MET A 1 7.91 -24.87 -2.17
N GLN A 2 7.47 -23.99 -1.27
CA GLN A 2 7.40 -24.27 0.16
C GLN A 2 5.95 -24.44 0.61
N GLU A 3 5.62 -25.60 1.17
CA GLU A 3 4.35 -25.81 1.87
C GLU A 3 4.37 -25.00 3.17
N MET A 4 3.77 -23.82 3.12
CA MET A 4 3.60 -22.96 4.29
C MET A 4 2.14 -22.98 4.74
N THR A 5 1.91 -23.12 6.04
CA THR A 5 0.58 -22.95 6.61
C THR A 5 0.18 -21.47 6.62
N PHE A 6 -1.11 -21.17 6.75
CA PHE A 6 -1.61 -19.80 6.86
C PHE A 6 -0.89 -18.99 7.95
N GLY A 7 -0.80 -19.55 9.16
CA GLY A 7 -0.13 -18.90 10.29
C GLY A 7 1.36 -18.69 10.06
N ALA A 8 2.04 -19.63 9.38
CA ALA A 8 3.43 -19.46 8.99
C ALA A 8 3.60 -18.27 8.04
N CYS A 9 2.74 -18.10 7.04
CA CYS A 9 2.81 -16.95 6.14
C CYS A 9 2.67 -15.60 6.86
N VAL A 10 1.72 -15.48 7.79
CA VAL A 10 1.52 -14.24 8.55
C VAL A 10 2.72 -13.97 9.46
N LYS A 11 3.19 -14.99 10.19
CA LYS A 11 4.33 -14.89 11.10
C LYS A 11 5.62 -14.55 10.36
N ASP A 12 5.86 -15.20 9.23
CA ASP A 12 7.07 -14.99 8.44
C ASP A 12 7.04 -13.63 7.73
N SER A 13 5.86 -13.09 7.40
CA SER A 13 5.73 -11.74 6.86
C SER A 13 6.20 -10.70 7.86
N TRP A 14 5.69 -10.79 9.10
CA TRP A 14 6.13 -9.91 10.19
C TRP A 14 7.61 -10.09 10.50
N LYS A 15 8.10 -11.34 10.60
CA LYS A 15 9.53 -11.59 10.79
C LYS A 15 10.37 -11.01 9.65
N GLY A 16 9.92 -11.12 8.41
CA GLY A 16 10.58 -10.54 7.24
C GLY A 16 10.71 -9.02 7.35
N THR A 17 9.62 -8.35 7.74
CA THR A 17 9.58 -6.91 8.00
C THR A 17 10.56 -6.51 9.11
N PHE A 18 10.54 -7.18 10.25
CA PHE A 18 11.47 -6.87 11.35
C PHE A 18 12.94 -7.15 10.98
N ARG A 19 13.22 -8.21 10.22
CA ARG A 19 14.58 -8.48 9.70
C ARG A 19 15.05 -7.39 8.75
N PHE A 20 14.18 -6.90 7.87
CA PHE A 20 14.52 -5.79 6.98
C PHE A 20 14.81 -4.51 7.78
N ILE A 21 13.95 -4.16 8.73
CA ILE A 21 14.13 -2.96 9.57
C ILE A 21 15.42 -3.02 10.38
N SER A 22 15.75 -4.19 10.95
CA SER A 22 16.97 -4.38 11.75
C SER A 22 18.26 -4.42 10.92
N GLN A 23 18.21 -4.95 9.70
CA GLN A 23 19.41 -5.08 8.85
C GLN A 23 19.66 -3.86 7.95
N ILE A 24 18.63 -3.10 7.60
CA ILE A 24 18.74 -1.89 6.77
C ILE A 24 17.99 -0.71 7.44
N PRO A 25 18.33 -0.35 8.69
CA PRO A 25 17.59 0.65 9.46
C PRO A 25 17.67 2.04 8.82
N GLY A 26 18.80 2.39 8.20
CA GLY A 26 19.00 3.71 7.59
C GLY A 26 18.00 4.02 6.47
N LEU A 27 17.68 3.02 5.63
CA LEU A 27 16.69 3.20 4.56
C LEU A 27 15.28 3.34 5.13
N PHE A 28 14.94 2.53 6.14
CA PHE A 28 13.64 2.58 6.79
C PHE A 28 13.41 3.91 7.53
N TRP A 29 14.31 4.28 8.43
CA TRP A 29 14.20 5.54 9.17
C TRP A 29 14.32 6.76 8.27
N GLY A 30 15.16 6.72 7.23
CA GLY A 30 15.23 7.76 6.20
C GLY A 30 13.91 7.92 5.45
N SER A 31 13.24 6.82 5.11
CA SER A 31 11.93 6.87 4.45
C SER A 31 10.83 7.40 5.37
N ILE A 32 10.90 7.12 6.67
CA ILE A 32 9.99 7.70 7.68
C ILE A 32 10.23 9.19 7.82
N ALA A 33 11.47 9.62 8.02
CA ALA A 33 11.82 11.03 8.18
C ALA A 33 11.39 11.84 6.95
N LEU A 34 11.65 11.31 5.75
CA LEU A 34 11.20 11.91 4.50
C LEU A 34 9.67 11.95 4.41
N SER A 35 8.97 10.86 4.71
CA SER A 35 7.50 10.82 4.66
C SER A 35 6.88 11.81 5.65
N MET A 36 7.36 11.86 6.89
CA MET A 36 6.93 12.83 7.90
C MET A 36 7.14 14.26 7.43
N LEU A 37 8.33 14.57 6.90
CA LEU A 37 8.63 15.89 6.34
C LEU A 37 7.65 16.25 5.22
N LEU A 38 7.33 15.31 4.34
CA LEU A 38 6.36 15.53 3.27
C LEU A 38 4.94 15.77 3.79
N TYR A 39 4.49 14.99 4.76
CA TYR A 39 3.17 15.19 5.38
C TYR A 39 3.09 16.49 6.18
N LEU A 40 4.20 16.97 6.75
CA LEU A 40 4.26 18.27 7.42
C LEU A 40 4.24 19.42 6.42
N LEU A 41 5.01 19.33 5.33
CA LEU A 41 5.06 20.35 4.27
C LEU A 41 3.77 20.43 3.46
N ALA A 42 3.09 19.30 3.23
CA ALA A 42 1.81 19.22 2.56
C ALA A 42 0.60 19.42 3.50
N GLY A 43 0.85 19.64 4.80
CA GLY A 43 -0.17 19.66 5.84
C GLY A 43 -1.25 20.74 5.64
N PRO A 44 -2.40 20.62 6.33
CA PRO A 44 -3.57 21.49 6.16
C PRO A 44 -3.38 22.93 6.65
N ASN A 45 -2.18 23.30 7.10
CA ASN A 45 -1.86 24.59 7.72
C ASN A 45 -1.73 25.75 6.71
N GLY A 46 -1.87 25.49 5.41
CA GLY A 46 -2.18 26.55 4.46
C GLY A 46 -3.58 27.07 4.77
N GLY A 47 -3.68 28.27 5.35
CA GLY A 47 -4.94 28.93 5.69
C GLY A 47 -5.99 28.82 4.58
N GLU A 48 -7.26 28.92 4.95
CA GLU A 48 -8.47 28.61 4.15
C GLU A 48 -8.54 29.19 2.72
N SER A 49 -7.60 30.02 2.26
CA SER A 49 -7.67 30.78 1.02
C SER A 49 -6.90 30.22 -0.20
N ASP A 50 -6.02 29.23 -0.09
CA ASP A 50 -5.22 28.78 -1.26
C ASP A 50 -5.37 27.30 -1.64
N VAL A 51 -6.47 27.00 -2.34
CA VAL A 51 -6.76 25.68 -2.94
C VAL A 51 -5.65 25.27 -3.93
N ARG A 52 -5.04 26.24 -4.63
CA ARG A 52 -3.99 25.98 -5.62
C ARG A 52 -2.71 25.50 -4.93
N GLY A 53 -2.32 26.15 -3.83
CA GLY A 53 -1.19 25.74 -3.00
C GLY A 53 -1.34 24.31 -2.45
N ARG A 54 -2.53 23.95 -1.95
CA ARG A 54 -2.83 22.59 -1.45
C ARG A 54 -2.78 21.53 -2.55
N PHE A 55 -3.28 21.86 -3.75
CA PHE A 55 -3.22 20.96 -4.90
C PHE A 55 -1.77 20.69 -5.33
N ILE A 56 -0.95 21.74 -5.44
CA ILE A 56 0.47 21.60 -5.80
C ILE A 56 1.22 20.80 -4.73
N GLY A 57 1.01 21.10 -3.45
CA GLY A 57 1.60 20.35 -2.34
C GLY A 57 1.25 18.86 -2.38
N SER A 58 -0.03 18.55 -2.65
CA SER A 58 -0.51 17.17 -2.79
C SER A 58 0.09 16.45 -3.99
N MET A 59 0.26 17.13 -5.13
CA MET A 59 0.91 16.57 -6.32
C MET A 59 2.39 16.30 -6.09
N VAL A 60 3.12 17.21 -5.42
CA VAL A 60 4.52 17.03 -5.05
C VAL A 60 4.68 15.86 -4.08
N GLN A 61 3.80 15.79 -3.07
CA GLN A 61 3.76 14.67 -2.14
C GLN A 61 3.52 13.36 -2.88
N LEU A 62 2.53 13.30 -3.77
CA LEU A 62 2.23 12.11 -4.57
C LEU A 62 3.43 11.68 -5.42
N ALA A 63 4.08 12.63 -6.11
CA ALA A 63 5.25 12.36 -6.94
C ALA A 63 6.41 11.79 -6.10
N LEU A 64 6.64 12.32 -4.91
CA LEU A 64 7.69 11.83 -4.02
C LEU A 64 7.36 10.46 -3.41
N LEU A 65 6.10 10.22 -3.05
CA LEU A 65 5.64 8.91 -2.60
C LEU A 65 5.75 7.85 -3.70
N LEU A 66 5.48 8.22 -4.96
CA LEU A 66 5.70 7.38 -6.13
C LEU A 66 7.17 7.04 -6.39
N VAL A 67 8.11 7.74 -5.75
CA VAL A 67 9.54 7.40 -5.80
C VAL A 67 9.93 6.56 -4.59
N VAL A 68 9.62 7.05 -3.38
CA VAL A 68 10.08 6.45 -2.12
C VAL A 68 9.47 5.06 -1.89
N VAL A 69 8.16 4.92 -2.09
CA VAL A 69 7.45 3.67 -1.79
C VAL A 69 7.92 2.53 -2.73
N PRO A 70 7.99 2.72 -4.06
CA PRO A 70 8.55 1.73 -4.96
C PRO A 70 9.98 1.30 -4.65
N VAL A 71 10.89 2.25 -4.37
CA VAL A 71 12.27 1.91 -4.02
C VAL A 71 12.30 1.04 -2.76
N LEU A 72 11.52 1.41 -1.75
CA LEU A 72 11.44 0.65 -0.51
C LEU A 72 10.89 -0.76 -0.75
N GLN A 73 9.79 -0.89 -1.50
CA GLN A 73 9.18 -2.18 -1.79
C GLN A 73 10.09 -3.09 -2.62
N ILE A 74 10.74 -2.57 -3.67
CA ILE A 74 11.73 -3.31 -4.47
C ILE A 74 12.85 -3.82 -3.56
N LYS A 75 13.38 -2.96 -2.69
CA LYS A 75 14.49 -3.31 -1.82
C LYS A 75 14.10 -4.38 -0.81
N VAL A 76 12.90 -4.30 -0.23
CA VAL A 76 12.38 -5.33 0.68
C VAL A 76 12.21 -6.67 -0.05
N CYS A 77 11.62 -6.66 -1.25
CA CYS A 77 11.45 -7.86 -2.05
C CYS A 77 12.81 -8.50 -2.41
N ARG A 78 13.79 -7.72 -2.88
CA ARG A 78 15.14 -8.23 -3.19
C ARG A 78 15.89 -8.71 -1.94
N PHE A 79 15.79 -7.99 -0.83
CA PHE A 79 16.37 -8.42 0.44
C PHE A 79 15.81 -9.77 0.89
N LEU A 80 14.49 -9.93 0.88
CA LEU A 80 13.86 -11.18 1.33
C LEU A 80 14.05 -12.31 0.33
N ALA A 81 14.00 -12.04 -0.98
CA ALA A 81 14.08 -13.04 -2.03
C ALA A 81 15.53 -13.48 -2.35
N LEU A 82 16.44 -12.52 -2.50
CA LEU A 82 17.84 -12.72 -2.94
C LEU A 82 18.86 -12.57 -1.81
N GLY A 83 18.46 -12.10 -0.62
CA GLY A 83 19.41 -11.80 0.46
C GLY A 83 20.24 -10.54 0.23
N GLU A 84 19.84 -9.69 -0.72
CA GLU A 84 20.57 -8.49 -1.10
C GLU A 84 20.58 -7.47 0.05
N ARG A 85 21.77 -7.10 0.53
CA ARG A 85 21.96 -6.15 1.66
C ARG A 85 21.83 -4.69 1.20
N ALA A 86 22.27 -3.74 2.02
CA ALA A 86 22.07 -2.30 1.83
C ALA A 86 22.55 -1.71 0.48
N ARG A 87 23.46 -2.38 -0.26
CA ARG A 87 23.94 -1.95 -1.57
C ARG A 87 23.71 -3.05 -2.63
N PRO A 88 23.37 -2.69 -3.87
CA PRO A 88 23.07 -1.34 -4.39
C PRO A 88 21.69 -0.79 -3.95
N LEU A 89 21.54 0.53 -3.82
CA LEU A 89 20.26 1.15 -3.40
C LEU A 89 19.18 1.08 -4.48
N MET A 90 19.58 1.13 -5.76
CA MET A 90 18.72 0.94 -6.92
C MET A 90 19.12 -0.33 -7.67
N PRO A 91 18.15 -1.03 -8.27
CA PRO A 91 18.45 -2.16 -9.15
C PRO A 91 19.22 -1.68 -10.39
N ASP A 92 20.14 -2.49 -10.88
CA ASP A 92 21.03 -2.16 -12.01
C ASP A 92 20.28 -1.90 -13.34
N SER A 93 19.00 -2.29 -13.41
CA SER A 93 18.12 -1.99 -14.55
C SER A 93 17.05 -0.94 -14.18
N GLY A 94 17.15 0.25 -14.78
CA GLY A 94 16.08 1.27 -14.69
C GLY A 94 14.73 0.78 -15.22
N ALA A 95 14.73 -0.24 -16.08
CA ALA A 95 13.53 -0.89 -16.59
C ALA A 95 12.70 -1.57 -15.49
N CYS A 96 13.35 -2.14 -14.46
CA CYS A 96 12.66 -2.72 -13.29
C CYS A 96 11.87 -1.64 -12.54
N TYR A 97 12.50 -0.49 -12.33
CA TYR A 97 11.92 0.64 -11.61
C TYR A 97 10.73 1.24 -12.37
N GLY A 98 10.85 1.45 -13.69
CA GLY A 98 9.75 1.95 -14.52
C GLY A 98 8.52 1.05 -14.53
N ARG A 99 8.71 -0.28 -14.57
CA ARG A 99 7.61 -1.26 -14.46
C ARG A 99 6.92 -1.20 -13.10
N PHE A 100 7.69 -0.99 -12.04
CA PHE A 100 7.15 -0.86 -10.70
C PHE A 100 6.35 0.43 -10.52
N ILE A 101 6.85 1.56 -11.05
CA ILE A 101 6.10 2.82 -11.06
C ILE A 101 4.80 2.65 -11.84
N ALA A 102 4.83 2.02 -13.01
CA ALA A 102 3.61 1.78 -13.80
C ALA A 102 2.58 0.96 -13.01
N LEU A 103 3.03 -0.08 -12.30
CA LEU A 103 2.15 -0.88 -11.44
C LEU A 103 1.63 -0.07 -10.24
N ALA A 104 2.50 0.70 -9.58
CA ALA A 104 2.12 1.58 -8.48
C ALA A 104 1.09 2.64 -8.93
N LEU A 105 1.26 3.24 -10.10
CA LEU A 105 0.31 4.18 -10.70
C LEU A 105 -1.06 3.54 -10.91
N ILE A 106 -1.10 2.32 -11.47
CA ILE A 106 -2.34 1.56 -11.63
C ILE A 106 -3.01 1.39 -10.26
N TYR A 107 -2.29 0.95 -9.24
CA TYR A 107 -2.87 0.80 -7.90
C TYR A 107 -3.33 2.11 -7.29
N THR A 108 -2.56 3.18 -7.41
CA THR A 108 -2.96 4.50 -6.88
C THR A 108 -4.19 5.03 -7.60
N LEU A 109 -4.35 4.76 -8.89
CA LEU A 109 -5.53 5.17 -9.65
C LEU A 109 -6.77 4.36 -9.23
N PHE A 110 -6.65 3.04 -9.11
CA PHE A 110 -7.75 2.19 -8.62
C PHE A 110 -8.14 2.52 -7.18
N ALA A 111 -7.17 2.63 -6.27
CA ALA A 111 -7.41 2.95 -4.87
C ALA A 111 -7.94 4.38 -4.72
N GLY A 112 -7.36 5.35 -5.43
CA GLY A 112 -7.80 6.75 -5.42
C GLY A 112 -9.22 6.91 -5.95
N LEU A 113 -9.56 6.23 -7.05
CA LEU A 113 -10.93 6.23 -7.58
C LEU A 113 -11.90 5.55 -6.60
N ALA A 114 -11.50 4.46 -5.96
CA ALA A 114 -12.33 3.77 -4.97
C ALA A 114 -12.63 4.66 -3.75
N ILE A 115 -11.60 5.34 -3.23
CA ILE A 115 -11.72 6.28 -2.11
C ILE A 115 -12.59 7.47 -2.52
N ALA A 116 -12.35 8.06 -3.70
CA ALA A 116 -13.13 9.19 -4.18
C ALA A 116 -14.63 8.84 -4.30
N LEU A 117 -14.94 7.69 -4.90
CA LEU A 117 -16.32 7.19 -5.00
C LEU A 117 -16.93 6.95 -3.61
N PHE A 118 -16.17 6.38 -2.69
CA PHE A 118 -16.63 6.16 -1.31
C PHE A 118 -16.91 7.49 -0.58
N VAL A 119 -16.02 8.48 -0.69
CA VAL A 119 -16.20 9.81 -0.09
C VAL A 119 -17.43 10.49 -0.69
N ILE A 120 -17.56 10.51 -2.02
CA ILE A 120 -18.74 11.06 -2.70
C ILE A 120 -20.01 10.37 -2.20
N ALA A 121 -20.01 9.04 -2.09
CA ALA A 121 -21.14 8.28 -1.55
C ALA A 121 -21.49 8.70 -0.12
N THR A 122 -20.49 8.87 0.75
CA THR A 122 -20.71 9.28 2.15
C THR A 122 -21.24 10.71 2.27
N ILE A 123 -20.72 11.65 1.47
CA ILE A 123 -21.18 13.04 1.44
C ILE A 123 -22.65 13.08 0.98
N LEU A 124 -22.97 12.39 -0.12
CA LEU A 124 -24.34 12.30 -0.63
C LEU A 124 -25.29 11.61 0.37
N ALA A 125 -24.79 10.64 1.13
CA ALA A 125 -25.55 9.99 2.19
C ALA A 125 -25.83 10.90 3.41
N SER A 126 -24.97 11.89 3.66
CA SER A 126 -25.09 12.84 4.78
C SER A 126 -25.91 14.10 4.48
N SER A 127 -26.25 14.36 3.22
CA SER A 127 -27.00 15.56 2.81
C SER A 127 -28.44 15.58 3.33
N PRO A 128 -28.92 16.65 3.98
CA PRO A 128 -30.30 16.73 4.46
C PRO A 128 -31.27 16.99 3.29
N GLY A 129 -31.98 15.96 2.85
CA GLY A 129 -33.06 16.11 1.87
C GLY A 129 -34.08 14.97 1.97
N ASP A 130 -35.13 15.08 1.16
CA ASP A 130 -36.38 14.31 1.30
C ASP A 130 -36.17 12.79 1.48
N LEU A 131 -36.63 12.28 2.63
CA LEU A 131 -36.31 10.96 3.18
C LEU A 131 -36.68 9.78 2.26
N ARG A 132 -37.69 9.91 1.39
CA ARG A 132 -38.24 8.78 0.61
C ARG A 132 -37.49 8.54 -0.71
N THR A 133 -37.17 9.60 -1.45
CA THR A 133 -36.38 9.52 -2.69
C THR A 133 -34.89 9.41 -2.41
N MET A 134 -34.40 9.96 -1.29
CA MET A 134 -32.98 9.87 -0.94
C MET A 134 -32.53 8.48 -0.49
N MET A 135 -33.39 7.68 0.15
CA MET A 135 -33.01 6.33 0.60
C MET A 135 -32.65 5.39 -0.56
N SER A 136 -33.36 5.46 -1.69
CA SER A 136 -33.07 4.62 -2.86
C SER A 136 -31.77 5.04 -3.57
N HIS A 137 -31.56 6.34 -3.78
CA HIS A 137 -30.33 6.84 -4.41
C HIS A 137 -29.08 6.62 -3.54
N ARG A 138 -29.18 6.80 -2.22
CA ARG A 138 -28.07 6.53 -1.28
C ARG A 138 -27.69 5.05 -1.26
N PHE A 139 -28.68 4.17 -1.28
CA PHE A 139 -28.43 2.73 -1.34
C PHE A 139 -27.72 2.33 -2.63
N ILE A 140 -28.16 2.86 -3.78
CA ILE A 140 -27.54 2.56 -5.09
C ILE A 140 -26.08 3.06 -5.14
N ILE A 141 -25.83 4.30 -4.70
CA ILE A 141 -24.49 4.88 -4.72
C ILE A 141 -23.55 4.15 -3.74
N GLY A 142 -24.05 3.83 -2.53
CA GLY A 142 -23.31 3.05 -1.55
C GLY A 142 -22.98 1.64 -2.05
N ALA A 143 -23.94 0.95 -2.66
CA ALA A 143 -23.74 -0.36 -3.26
C ALA A 143 -22.74 -0.32 -4.41
N PHE A 144 -22.79 0.70 -5.27
CA PHE A 144 -21.84 0.89 -6.35
C PHE A 144 -20.42 1.15 -5.82
N ALA A 145 -20.25 2.06 -4.86
CA ALA A 145 -18.97 2.36 -4.24
C ALA A 145 -18.38 1.12 -3.54
N PHE A 146 -19.20 0.39 -2.79
CA PHE A 146 -18.80 -0.85 -2.14
C PHE A 146 -18.38 -1.93 -3.15
N SER A 147 -19.17 -2.13 -4.20
CA SER A 147 -18.84 -3.06 -5.29
C SER A 147 -17.51 -2.68 -5.97
N PHE A 148 -17.27 -1.39 -6.20
CA PHE A 148 -16.03 -0.89 -6.78
C PHE A 148 -14.81 -1.12 -5.86
N VAL A 149 -14.97 -0.90 -4.54
CA VAL A 149 -13.93 -1.20 -3.55
C VAL A 149 -13.64 -2.70 -3.54
N CYS A 150 -14.66 -3.56 -3.53
CA CYS A 150 -14.48 -5.01 -3.59
C CYS A 150 -13.77 -5.44 -4.88
N ALA A 151 -14.15 -4.88 -6.03
CA ALA A 151 -13.49 -5.14 -7.32
C ALA A 151 -12.03 -4.68 -7.32
N SER A 152 -11.74 -3.51 -6.74
CA SER A 152 -10.38 -2.99 -6.62
C SER A 152 -9.52 -3.88 -5.71
N CYS A 153 -10.03 -4.26 -4.54
CA CYS A 153 -9.37 -5.21 -3.64
C CYS A 153 -9.11 -6.54 -4.36
N PHE A 154 -10.10 -7.06 -5.09
CA PHE A 154 -9.96 -8.28 -5.87
C PHE A 154 -8.79 -8.18 -6.86
N ILE A 155 -8.70 -7.11 -7.64
CA ILE A 155 -7.59 -6.88 -8.58
C ILE A 155 -6.25 -6.74 -7.85
N VAL A 156 -6.19 -5.98 -6.75
CA VAL A 156 -4.96 -5.75 -5.97
C VAL A 156 -4.38 -7.05 -5.44
N ILE A 157 -5.20 -7.88 -4.80
CA ILE A 157 -4.75 -9.14 -4.21
C ILE A 157 -4.23 -10.07 -5.30
N ARG A 158 -4.92 -10.13 -6.44
CA ARG A 158 -4.56 -10.95 -7.59
C ARG A 158 -3.22 -10.55 -8.20
N LEU A 159 -3.00 -9.25 -8.32
CA LEU A 159 -1.79 -8.69 -8.91
C LEU A 159 -0.65 -8.54 -7.90
N SER A 160 -0.87 -8.80 -6.61
CA SER A 160 0.15 -8.69 -5.56
C SER A 160 1.42 -9.49 -5.88
N LEU A 161 1.28 -10.66 -6.51
CA LEU A 161 2.38 -11.53 -6.95
C LEU A 161 3.35 -10.82 -7.91
N LEU A 162 2.87 -9.85 -8.69
CA LEU A 162 3.71 -9.10 -9.62
C LEU A 162 4.76 -8.25 -8.91
N HIS A 163 4.50 -7.77 -7.68
CA HIS A 163 5.48 -6.94 -6.96
C HIS A 163 6.80 -7.68 -6.74
N ALA A 164 6.71 -8.93 -6.28
CA ALA A 164 7.89 -9.76 -6.06
C ALA A 164 8.55 -10.18 -7.38
N GLY A 165 7.76 -10.52 -8.40
CA GLY A 165 8.30 -10.85 -9.73
C GLY A 165 9.04 -9.68 -10.40
N ILE A 166 8.48 -8.47 -10.34
CA ILE A 166 9.12 -7.26 -10.87
C ILE A 166 10.41 -6.98 -10.11
N ALA A 167 10.43 -7.09 -8.78
CA ALA A 167 11.64 -6.89 -7.99
C ALA A 167 12.77 -7.88 -8.34
N LEU A 168 12.41 -9.07 -8.84
CA LEU A 168 13.32 -10.06 -9.41
C LEU A 168 13.66 -9.80 -10.90
N SER A 169 13.36 -8.60 -11.41
CA SER A 169 13.58 -8.17 -12.81
C SER A 169 12.79 -8.93 -13.87
N GLN A 170 11.69 -9.61 -13.49
CA GLN A 170 10.82 -10.30 -14.45
C GLN A 170 10.00 -9.31 -15.30
N LYS A 171 9.50 -9.78 -16.44
CA LYS A 171 8.57 -9.03 -17.31
C LYS A 171 7.18 -8.95 -16.66
N LEU A 172 6.43 -7.88 -16.98
CA LEU A 172 5.05 -7.72 -16.53
C LEU A 172 4.13 -8.72 -17.22
N GLU A 173 3.81 -9.81 -16.54
CA GLU A 173 2.92 -10.84 -17.06
C GLU A 173 1.62 -10.94 -16.25
N PHE A 174 0.69 -10.01 -16.50
CA PHE A 174 -0.63 -9.98 -15.85
C PHE A 174 -1.38 -11.31 -16.00
N ARG A 175 -1.31 -11.94 -17.18
CA ARG A 175 -2.01 -13.20 -17.46
C ARG A 175 -1.46 -14.39 -16.67
N ALA A 176 -0.17 -14.40 -16.35
CA ALA A 176 0.43 -15.45 -15.52
C ALA A 176 0.03 -15.25 -14.05
N ALA A 177 0.16 -14.02 -13.53
CA ALA A 177 -0.26 -13.67 -12.16
C ALA A 177 -1.75 -13.98 -11.91
N TRP A 178 -2.60 -13.73 -12.91
CA TRP A 178 -4.03 -14.00 -12.82
C TRP A 178 -4.36 -15.50 -12.74
N ARG A 179 -3.60 -16.33 -13.46
CA ARG A 179 -3.75 -17.80 -13.44
C ARG A 179 -3.27 -18.40 -12.13
N ASP A 180 -2.08 -18.02 -11.68
CA ASP A 180 -1.48 -18.48 -10.42
C ASP A 180 -2.38 -18.18 -9.20
N SER A 181 -3.08 -17.04 -9.23
CA SER A 181 -3.97 -16.62 -8.14
C SER A 181 -5.40 -17.22 -8.19
N ARG A 182 -5.81 -17.92 -9.27
CA ARG A 182 -7.21 -18.35 -9.52
C ARG A 182 -7.80 -19.26 -8.45
N GLY A 183 -7.05 -20.27 -8.02
CA GLY A 183 -7.48 -21.19 -6.96
C GLY A 183 -7.22 -20.70 -5.55
N HIS A 184 -6.44 -19.63 -5.37
CA HIS A 184 -5.84 -19.29 -4.07
C HIS A 184 -6.26 -17.92 -3.52
N PHE A 185 -7.17 -17.23 -4.21
CA PHE A 185 -7.58 -15.87 -3.88
C PHE A 185 -7.95 -15.68 -2.41
N TRP A 186 -8.84 -16.51 -1.87
CA TRP A 186 -9.30 -16.39 -0.49
C TRP A 186 -8.17 -16.60 0.53
N SER A 187 -7.23 -17.48 0.22
CA SER A 187 -6.07 -17.71 1.07
C SER A 187 -5.11 -16.51 1.04
N MET A 188 -4.82 -15.98 -0.15
CA MET A 188 -4.01 -14.76 -0.31
C MET A 188 -4.65 -13.56 0.39
N PHE A 189 -5.97 -13.38 0.21
CA PHE A 189 -6.74 -12.32 0.86
C PHE A 189 -6.66 -12.43 2.37
N ALA A 190 -6.93 -13.62 2.93
CA ALA A 190 -6.90 -13.82 4.37
C ALA A 190 -5.49 -13.54 4.94
N VAL A 191 -4.42 -13.92 4.23
CA VAL A 191 -3.05 -13.65 4.69
C VAL A 191 -2.77 -12.16 4.67
N MET A 192 -3.09 -11.46 3.57
CA MET A 192 -2.95 -10.00 3.51
C MET A 192 -3.76 -9.33 4.61
N PHE A 193 -5.05 -9.67 4.72
CA PHE A 193 -5.94 -9.11 5.74
C PHE A 193 -5.38 -9.31 7.15
N ALA A 194 -4.99 -10.53 7.51
CA ALA A 194 -4.40 -10.82 8.82
C ALA A 194 -3.08 -10.07 9.06
N THR A 195 -2.23 -9.94 8.03
CA THR A 195 -0.97 -9.17 8.16
C THR A 195 -1.20 -7.68 8.36
N PHE A 196 -2.22 -7.10 7.71
CA PHE A 196 -2.54 -5.69 7.82
C PHE A 196 -3.45 -5.37 9.01
N LEU A 197 -4.18 -6.34 9.57
CA LEU A 197 -5.08 -6.15 10.70
C LEU A 197 -4.36 -5.53 11.91
N ALA A 198 -3.15 -6.02 12.22
CA ALA A 198 -2.34 -5.46 13.29
C ALA A 198 -1.88 -4.01 13.01
N LEU A 199 -1.57 -3.67 11.75
CA LEU A 199 -1.27 -2.30 11.36
C LEU A 199 -2.50 -1.40 11.47
N PHE A 200 -3.68 -1.87 11.05
CA PHE A 200 -4.93 -1.13 11.20
C PHE A 200 -5.26 -0.87 12.68
N ALA A 201 -5.10 -1.87 13.54
CA ALA A 201 -5.30 -1.71 14.98
C ALA A 201 -4.36 -0.63 15.56
N LEU A 202 -3.05 -0.70 15.23
CA LEU A 202 -2.07 0.30 15.67
C LEU A 202 -2.36 1.70 15.11
N THR A 203 -2.77 1.80 13.85
CA THR A 203 -3.14 3.07 13.21
C THR A 203 -4.39 3.66 13.86
N TYR A 204 -5.38 2.83 14.17
CA TYR A 204 -6.61 3.26 14.83
C TYR A 204 -6.34 3.74 16.27
N ILE A 205 -5.55 2.99 17.04
CA ILE A 205 -5.16 3.37 18.41
C ILE A 205 -4.37 4.68 18.39
N SER A 206 -3.40 4.82 17.48
CA SER A 206 -2.61 6.05 17.37
C SER A 206 -3.43 7.25 16.90
N ALA A 207 -4.38 7.06 15.97
CA ALA A 207 -5.32 8.10 15.56
C ALA A 207 -6.28 8.50 16.71
N PHE A 208 -6.76 7.54 17.50
CA PHE A 208 -7.58 7.83 18.66
C PHE A 208 -6.81 8.66 19.71
N LEU A 209 -5.56 8.26 19.99
CA LEU A 209 -4.65 9.02 20.84
C LEU A 209 -4.34 10.41 20.25
N ALA A 210 -4.19 10.53 18.92
CA ALA A 210 -3.99 11.80 18.23
C ALA A 210 -5.15 12.78 18.46
N ILE A 211 -6.38 12.27 18.32
CA ILE A 211 -7.59 13.07 18.51
C ILE A 211 -7.67 13.53 19.96
N PHE A 212 -7.41 12.63 20.92
CA PHE A 212 -7.42 12.95 22.33
C PHE A 212 -6.32 13.96 22.71
N ALA A 213 -5.09 13.75 22.25
CA ALA A 213 -3.96 14.65 22.49
C ALA A 213 -4.15 16.01 21.82
N GLY A 214 -4.65 16.05 20.60
CA GLY A 214 -4.91 17.31 19.88
C GLY A 214 -6.14 18.08 20.40
N VAL A 215 -7.04 17.44 21.14
CA VAL A 215 -8.03 18.16 21.97
C VAL A 215 -7.36 18.85 23.16
N MET A 216 -6.29 18.28 23.71
CA MET A 216 -5.57 18.84 24.86
C MET A 216 -4.47 19.85 24.49
N LEU A 217 -3.81 19.66 23.34
CA LEU A 217 -2.60 20.41 22.93
C LEU A 217 -2.83 21.39 21.77
N GLY A 218 -4.05 21.45 21.21
CA GLY A 218 -4.43 22.43 20.18
C GLY A 218 -3.97 22.14 18.75
N ASP A 219 -2.96 21.28 18.53
CA ASP A 219 -2.42 21.01 17.20
C ASP A 219 -2.61 19.55 16.74
N LYS A 220 -3.80 19.27 16.19
CA LYS A 220 -4.20 17.94 15.66
C LYS A 220 -3.47 17.58 14.37
N SER A 221 -3.07 18.56 13.56
CA SER A 221 -2.59 18.32 12.20
C SER A 221 -1.15 17.78 12.20
N ALA A 222 -0.27 18.37 13.02
CA ALA A 222 1.12 17.93 13.14
C ALA A 222 1.23 16.47 13.60
N PHE A 223 0.45 16.08 14.61
CA PHE A 223 0.48 14.70 15.13
C PHE A 223 -0.04 13.68 14.10
N LEU A 224 -1.13 14.00 13.39
CA LEU A 224 -1.64 13.13 12.32
C LEU A 224 -0.64 12.99 11.16
N SER A 225 0.08 14.05 10.81
CA SER A 225 1.16 13.99 9.82
C SER A 225 2.31 13.08 10.23
N ILE A 226 2.69 13.09 11.51
CA ILE A 226 3.72 12.18 12.08
C ILE A 226 3.24 10.74 12.01
N VAL A 227 2.01 10.47 12.47
CA VAL A 227 1.40 9.13 12.43
C VAL A 227 1.38 8.60 10.98
N ASN A 228 0.84 9.38 10.04
CA ASN A 228 0.78 8.98 8.63
C ASN A 228 2.18 8.76 8.02
N GLY A 229 3.14 9.64 8.32
CA GLY A 229 4.51 9.53 7.87
C GLY A 229 5.24 8.29 8.40
N PHE A 230 4.86 7.80 9.59
CA PHE A 230 5.38 6.55 10.14
C PHE A 230 4.72 5.30 9.54
N PHE A 231 3.39 5.29 9.48
CA PHE A 231 2.64 4.10 9.06
C PHE A 231 2.77 3.81 7.57
N LEU A 232 2.97 4.82 6.73
CA LEU A 232 3.07 4.62 5.29
C LEU A 232 4.31 3.78 4.89
N PRO A 233 5.55 4.11 5.29
CA PRO A 233 6.71 3.24 5.04
C PRO A 233 6.57 1.86 5.68
N LEU A 234 6.02 1.78 6.91
CA LEU A 234 5.81 0.50 7.59
C LEU A 234 4.84 -0.40 6.81
N ALA A 235 3.73 0.14 6.34
CA ALA A 235 2.77 -0.55 5.49
C ALA A 235 3.38 -0.98 4.15
N ALA A 236 4.24 -0.13 3.55
CA ALA A 236 4.95 -0.46 2.33
C ALA A 236 5.90 -1.66 2.52
N VAL A 237 6.71 -1.67 3.59
CA VAL A 237 7.61 -2.78 3.92
C VAL A 237 6.81 -4.05 4.21
N GLN A 238 5.76 -3.96 5.03
CA GLN A 238 4.90 -5.10 5.35
C GLN A 238 4.22 -5.67 4.11
N GLY A 239 3.69 -4.81 3.23
CA GLY A 239 3.08 -5.21 1.97
C GLY A 239 4.06 -5.94 1.06
N ALA A 240 5.28 -5.44 0.92
CA ALA A 240 6.33 -6.10 0.14
C ALA A 240 6.79 -7.43 0.74
N SER A 241 6.89 -7.52 2.08
CA SER A 241 7.19 -8.77 2.79
C SER A 241 6.10 -9.83 2.55
N THR A 242 4.84 -9.45 2.74
CA THR A 242 3.69 -10.33 2.46
C THR A 242 3.66 -10.76 1.00
N ALA A 243 3.85 -9.84 0.06
CA ALA A 243 3.87 -10.14 -1.38
C ALA A 243 5.00 -11.15 -1.73
N THR A 244 6.17 -11.01 -1.12
CA THR A 244 7.31 -11.94 -1.35
C THR A 244 7.02 -13.35 -0.84
N ILE A 245 6.37 -13.47 0.32
CA ILE A 245 6.00 -14.78 0.88
C ILE A 245 4.88 -15.44 0.08
N LEU A 246 3.88 -14.67 -0.32
CA LEU A 246 2.83 -15.16 -1.21
C LEU A 246 3.40 -15.58 -2.56
N TYR A 247 4.38 -14.85 -3.09
CA TYR A 247 5.10 -15.24 -4.31
C TYR A 247 5.80 -16.59 -4.14
N ARG A 248 6.56 -16.79 -3.06
CA ARG A 248 7.24 -18.08 -2.78
C ARG A 248 6.29 -19.27 -2.67
N ARG A 249 5.05 -19.01 -2.25
CA ARG A 249 4.03 -20.04 -2.03
C ARG A 249 3.20 -20.35 -3.28
N TYR A 250 2.90 -19.36 -4.11
CA TYR A 250 1.88 -19.49 -5.17
C TYR A 250 2.35 -19.17 -6.60
N ALA A 251 3.54 -18.60 -6.79
CA ALA A 251 4.00 -18.14 -8.10
C ALA A 251 4.62 -19.27 -8.94
N ASN A 252 3.80 -20.19 -9.44
CA ASN A 252 4.26 -21.37 -10.18
C ASN A 252 4.66 -21.00 -11.61
N GLU A 253 3.72 -20.41 -12.36
CA GLU A 253 3.97 -20.02 -13.75
C GLU A 253 4.90 -18.80 -13.82
N LEU A 254 4.73 -17.85 -12.90
CA LEU A 254 5.57 -16.65 -12.82
C LEU A 254 7.05 -16.98 -12.53
N ALA A 255 7.33 -17.91 -11.61
CA ALA A 255 8.70 -18.32 -11.34
C ALA A 255 9.31 -19.10 -12.51
N ALA A 256 8.55 -20.01 -13.14
CA ALA A 256 9.01 -20.81 -14.26
C ALA A 256 9.39 -19.96 -15.49
N LYS A 257 8.65 -18.89 -15.75
CA LYS A 257 8.96 -17.94 -16.84
C LYS A 257 10.14 -17.03 -16.54
N GLY A 258 10.38 -16.73 -15.26
CA GLY A 258 11.57 -16.00 -14.83
C GLY A 258 12.86 -16.78 -15.06
N SER A 259 12.86 -18.08 -14.78
CA SER A 259 14.01 -18.97 -14.98
C SER A 259 14.33 -19.27 -16.44
N ALA A 260 13.38 -19.07 -17.37
CA ALA A 260 13.61 -19.28 -18.80
C ALA A 260 14.36 -18.12 -19.49
N HIS A 261 14.65 -17.05 -18.75
CA HIS A 261 15.34 -15.84 -19.24
C HIS A 261 16.63 -15.52 -18.45
N VAL A 262 17.09 -16.45 -17.61
CA VAL A 262 18.43 -16.46 -17.00
C VAL A 262 19.26 -17.49 -17.75
#